data_AF-A0A485MV52-F1
#
_entry.id   AF-A0A485MV52-F1
#
_cell.length_a   1.000
_cell.length_b   1.000
_cell.length_c   1.000
_cell.angle_alpha   90.00
_cell.angle_beta   90.00
_cell.angle_gamma   90.00
#
_symmetry.space_group_name_H-M   'P 1'
#
loop_
_entity.id
_entity.type
_entity.pdbx_description
1 polymer ?
#
loop_
_entity_poly.entity_id
_entity_poly.type
_entity_poly.pdbx_seq_one_letter_code
_entity_poly.pdbx_strand_id
1 'polypeptide(L)'
;MAVNFNDPTCGFFQKEVVEFLNKQILRNGVSPQFYLMQMCESWRDLEKKLRDILTDSAVSGAMKEACAWRTLALAVRMAEKQKREDTRKVRKLQDQLHEQKLFTNVLVGMVNKLRTTREKEKEKAQTQLQENLVLLRGVEAERNMLRSELLKVLGTQPQRQEGAVGESWDQQAQTSGRNPRRHPGDWDCDRCHSVNFWWRKKCYKCKKFPYGEEVKMVQAFLAERNIRTFTIWTRFPDPGTENQQEEEKTETLKTSTVKVE
;
A
#
# COMPACT_ATOMS: atom_id res chain seq x y z
N MET A 1 -7.80 -58.04 -10.12
CA MET A 1 -7.15 -56.81 -10.60
C MET A 1 -5.67 -57.06 -10.73
N ALA A 2 -5.12 -56.83 -11.92
CA ALA A 2 -3.69 -56.80 -12.16
C ALA A 2 -3.18 -55.36 -12.02
N VAL A 3 -1.98 -55.19 -11.47
CA VAL A 3 -1.22 -53.95 -11.53
C VAL A 3 -0.81 -53.73 -12.99
N ASN A 4 -1.19 -52.58 -13.56
CA ASN A 4 -0.82 -52.20 -14.91
C ASN A 4 0.56 -51.51 -14.88
N PHE A 5 1.59 -52.15 -15.44
CA PHE A 5 2.94 -51.54 -15.51
C PHE A 5 2.96 -50.27 -16.38
N ASN A 6 2.09 -50.19 -17.39
CA ASN A 6 2.01 -49.01 -18.26
C ASN A 6 1.30 -47.83 -17.59
N ASP A 7 0.67 -48.04 -16.43
CA ASP A 7 0.11 -46.94 -15.65
C ASP A 7 1.27 -46.23 -14.94
N PRO A 8 1.54 -44.95 -15.27
CA PRO A 8 2.62 -44.22 -14.61
C PRO A 8 2.40 -44.11 -13.10
N THR A 9 1.16 -44.21 -12.60
CA THR A 9 0.83 -44.15 -11.17
C THR A 9 1.00 -45.50 -10.45
N CYS A 10 1.42 -46.57 -11.14
CA CYS A 10 1.57 -47.89 -10.53
C CYS A 10 2.64 -47.94 -9.41
N GLY A 11 3.61 -47.03 -9.46
CA GLY A 11 4.68 -46.86 -8.46
C GLY A 11 5.79 -47.93 -8.52
N PHE A 12 5.70 -48.88 -9.45
CA PHE A 12 6.74 -49.87 -9.70
C PHE A 12 7.57 -49.50 -10.93
N PHE A 13 8.88 -49.74 -10.87
CA PHE A 13 9.83 -49.41 -11.94
C PHE A 13 10.33 -50.63 -12.72
N GLN A 14 10.13 -51.84 -12.17
CA GLN A 14 10.60 -53.09 -12.76
C GLN A 14 9.41 -53.93 -13.20
N LYS A 15 9.40 -54.31 -14.48
CA LYS A 15 8.28 -55.03 -15.09
C LYS A 15 8.15 -56.44 -14.52
N GLU A 16 9.28 -57.08 -14.25
CA GLU A 16 9.39 -58.43 -13.68
C GLU A 16 8.74 -58.50 -12.30
N VAL A 17 8.89 -57.43 -11.50
CA VAL A 17 8.25 -57.31 -10.19
C VAL A 17 6.73 -57.22 -10.32
N VAL A 18 6.24 -56.44 -11.28
CA VAL A 18 4.80 -56.32 -11.54
C VAL A 18 4.22 -57.64 -12.06
N GLU A 19 4.91 -58.31 -12.98
CA GLU A 19 4.52 -59.63 -13.49
C GLU A 19 4.48 -60.67 -12.36
N PHE A 20 5.49 -60.69 -11.49
CA PHE A 20 5.52 -61.57 -10.31
C PHE A 20 4.37 -61.27 -9.35
N LEU A 21 4.15 -60.00 -8.99
CA LEU A 21 3.06 -59.58 -8.11
C LEU A 21 1.70 -59.99 -8.69
N ASN A 22 1.48 -59.74 -9.98
CA ASN A 22 0.25 -60.13 -10.66
C ASN A 22 0.06 -61.64 -10.64
N LYS A 23 1.13 -62.42 -10.86
CA LYS A 23 1.09 -63.88 -10.74
C LYS A 23 0.71 -64.34 -9.33
N GLN A 24 1.29 -63.74 -8.28
CA GLN A 24 0.96 -64.07 -6.89
C GLN A 24 -0.50 -63.70 -6.53
N ILE A 25 -0.97 -62.55 -7.01
CA ILE A 25 -2.35 -62.10 -6.79
C ILE A 25 -3.34 -63.03 -7.50
N LEU A 26 -3.03 -63.49 -8.72
CA LEU A 26 -3.92 -64.36 -9.51
C LEU A 26 -3.95 -65.80 -9.00
N ARG A 27 -2.81 -66.33 -8.51
CA ARG A 27 -2.69 -67.72 -8.06
C ARG A 27 -3.61 -68.07 -6.89
N ASN A 28 -3.99 -67.07 -6.08
CA ASN A 28 -4.74 -67.26 -4.84
C ASN A 28 -6.24 -66.91 -4.96
N GLY A 29 -6.75 -66.71 -6.19
CA GLY A 29 -8.18 -66.53 -6.48
C GLY A 29 -8.72 -65.11 -6.27
N VAL A 30 -10.03 -64.92 -6.49
CA VAL A 30 -10.74 -63.64 -6.31
C VAL A 30 -11.73 -63.77 -5.15
N SER A 31 -11.34 -63.30 -3.96
CA SER A 31 -12.15 -63.18 -2.76
C SER A 31 -12.92 -61.85 -2.69
N PRO A 32 -14.14 -61.83 -2.12
CA PRO A 32 -14.89 -60.60 -1.81
C PRO A 32 -14.10 -59.58 -0.99
N GLN A 33 -13.21 -60.05 -0.10
CA GLN A 33 -12.32 -59.20 0.70
C GLN A 33 -11.41 -58.30 -0.17
N PHE A 34 -11.17 -58.69 -1.42
CA PHE A 34 -10.30 -57.95 -2.33
C PHE A 34 -10.95 -56.72 -2.98
N TYR A 35 -12.28 -56.64 -2.99
CA TYR A 35 -13.00 -55.44 -3.43
C TYR A 35 -12.99 -54.38 -2.34
N LEU A 36 -13.14 -54.79 -1.07
CA LEU A 36 -13.10 -53.90 0.09
C LEU A 36 -11.76 -53.17 0.24
N MET A 37 -10.67 -53.85 -0.13
CA MET A 37 -9.32 -53.31 -0.09
C MET A 37 -9.10 -52.15 -1.08
N GLN A 38 -9.77 -52.21 -2.23
CA GLN A 38 -9.63 -51.23 -3.31
C GLN A 38 -10.32 -49.89 -3.00
N MET A 39 -11.32 -49.91 -2.11
CA MET A 39 -12.08 -48.71 -1.73
C MET A 39 -11.46 -47.95 -0.56
N CYS A 40 -10.24 -48.28 -0.12
CA CYS A 40 -9.59 -47.54 0.96
C CYS A 40 -9.10 -46.19 0.43
N GLU A 41 -9.44 -45.11 1.12
CA GLU A 41 -9.02 -43.76 0.75
C GLU A 41 -7.66 -43.38 1.34
N SER A 42 -7.25 -44.02 2.43
CA SER A 42 -5.98 -43.77 3.11
C SER A 42 -5.20 -45.04 3.41
N TRP A 43 -3.89 -44.88 3.62
CA TRP A 43 -3.02 -45.96 4.12
C TRP A 43 -3.52 -46.51 5.47
N ARG A 44 -4.01 -45.64 6.35
CA ARG A 44 -4.54 -46.01 7.67
C ARG A 44 -5.71 -46.98 7.55
N ASP A 45 -6.65 -46.69 6.64
CA ASP A 45 -7.83 -47.54 6.43
C ASP A 45 -7.44 -48.88 5.80
N LEU A 46 -6.50 -48.84 4.86
CA LEU A 46 -5.95 -50.03 4.21
C LEU A 46 -5.23 -50.95 5.21
N GLU A 47 -4.39 -50.38 6.09
CA GLU A 47 -3.66 -51.10 7.13
C GLU A 47 -4.61 -51.75 8.14
N LYS A 48 -5.66 -51.03 8.55
CA LYS A 48 -6.68 -51.56 9.47
C LYS A 48 -7.40 -52.78 8.87
N LYS A 49 -7.85 -52.69 7.61
CA LYS A 49 -8.51 -53.83 6.94
C LYS A 49 -7.58 -55.01 6.71
N LEU A 50 -6.31 -54.77 6.40
CA LEU A 50 -5.31 -55.83 6.30
C LEU A 50 -5.17 -56.56 7.64
N ARG A 51 -5.07 -55.81 8.74
CA ARG A 51 -5.00 -56.38 10.10
C ARG A 51 -6.20 -57.28 10.37
N ASP A 52 -7.42 -56.80 10.11
CA ASP A 52 -8.65 -57.55 10.35
C ASP A 52 -8.63 -58.92 9.61
N ILE A 53 -8.21 -58.93 8.34
CA ILE A 53 -8.09 -60.16 7.53
C ILE A 53 -6.98 -61.10 8.03
N LEU A 54 -5.86 -60.55 8.49
CA LEU A 54 -4.75 -61.35 9.00
C LEU A 54 -5.06 -62.00 10.35
N THR A 55 -5.83 -61.32 11.20
CA THR A 55 -6.25 -61.83 12.51
C THR A 55 -7.41 -62.81 12.44
N ASP A 56 -8.16 -62.84 11.34
CA ASP A 56 -9.26 -63.79 11.14
C ASP A 56 -8.70 -65.23 10.99
N SER A 57 -9.08 -66.09 11.93
CA SER A 57 -8.69 -67.51 11.93
C SER A 57 -9.41 -68.32 10.86
N ALA A 58 -10.55 -67.85 10.34
CA ALA A 58 -11.30 -68.52 9.28
C ALA A 58 -10.67 -68.32 7.88
N VAL A 59 -9.75 -67.37 7.74
CA VAL A 59 -9.06 -67.08 6.49
C VAL A 59 -7.85 -67.99 6.32
N SER A 60 -7.76 -68.68 5.18
CA SER A 60 -6.64 -69.58 4.85
C SER A 60 -5.32 -68.83 4.69
N GLY A 61 -4.19 -69.52 4.92
CA GLY A 61 -2.86 -68.94 4.76
C GLY A 61 -2.60 -68.38 3.35
N ALA A 62 -3.04 -69.09 2.30
CA ALA A 62 -2.93 -68.62 0.92
C ALA A 62 -3.71 -67.32 0.66
N MET A 63 -4.87 -67.17 1.30
CA MET A 63 -5.68 -65.95 1.19
C MET A 63 -5.02 -64.77 1.93
N LYS A 64 -4.40 -65.02 3.10
CA LYS A 64 -3.61 -64.02 3.83
C LYS A 64 -2.41 -63.55 3.01
N GLU A 65 -1.73 -64.46 2.33
CA GLU A 65 -0.59 -64.14 1.45
C GLU A 65 -1.04 -63.29 0.24
N ALA A 66 -2.14 -63.67 -0.42
CA ALA A 66 -2.71 -62.89 -1.52
C ALA A 66 -3.09 -61.46 -1.09
N CYS A 67 -3.65 -61.34 0.11
CA CYS A 67 -4.00 -60.08 0.73
C CYS A 67 -2.77 -59.19 0.95
N ALA A 68 -1.68 -59.76 1.49
CA ALA A 68 -0.43 -59.04 1.71
C ALA A 68 0.17 -58.50 0.39
N TRP A 69 0.25 -59.32 -0.66
CA TRP A 69 0.76 -58.89 -1.96
C TRP A 69 -0.08 -57.77 -2.59
N ARG A 70 -1.40 -57.86 -2.47
CA ARG A 70 -2.31 -56.83 -2.98
C ARG A 70 -2.22 -55.53 -2.18
N THR A 71 -2.10 -55.64 -0.85
CA THR A 71 -1.91 -54.47 0.02
C THR A 71 -0.60 -53.77 -0.29
N LEU A 72 0.50 -54.50 -0.52
CA LEU A 72 1.76 -53.92 -0.98
C LEU A 72 1.57 -53.14 -2.30
N ALA A 73 0.91 -53.76 -3.29
CA ALA A 73 0.65 -53.11 -4.57
C ALA A 73 -0.25 -51.87 -4.47
N LEU A 74 -1.16 -51.81 -3.49
CA LEU A 74 -1.98 -50.62 -3.21
C LEU A 74 -1.17 -49.55 -2.45
N ALA A 75 -0.34 -49.96 -1.48
CA ALA A 75 0.54 -49.08 -0.71
C ALA A 75 1.44 -48.26 -1.63
N VAL A 76 2.12 -48.95 -2.55
CA VAL A 76 3.05 -48.36 -3.51
C VAL A 76 2.34 -47.36 -4.42
N ARG A 77 1.14 -47.70 -4.90
CA ARG A 77 0.30 -46.79 -5.70
C ARG A 77 -0.13 -45.54 -4.93
N MET A 78 -0.58 -45.71 -3.69
CA MET A 78 -0.97 -44.59 -2.83
C MET A 78 0.23 -43.66 -2.55
N ALA A 79 1.40 -44.23 -2.26
CA ALA A 79 2.63 -43.48 -2.02
C ALA A 79 3.07 -42.67 -3.26
N GLU A 80 3.03 -43.27 -4.45
CA GLU A 80 3.37 -42.57 -5.70
C GLU A 80 2.37 -41.45 -6.03
N LYS A 81 1.07 -41.68 -5.78
CA LYS A 81 0.04 -40.63 -5.92
C LYS A 81 0.29 -39.45 -4.97
N GLN A 82 0.53 -39.75 -3.69
CA GLN A 82 0.82 -38.74 -2.66
C GLN A 82 2.05 -37.90 -3.02
N LYS A 83 3.16 -38.55 -3.39
CA LYS A 83 4.39 -37.88 -3.85
C LYS A 83 4.12 -36.90 -4.99
N ARG A 84 3.29 -37.27 -5.95
CA ARG A 84 2.93 -36.39 -7.09
C ARG A 84 2.11 -35.20 -6.65
N GLU A 85 1.13 -35.41 -5.79
CA GLU A 85 0.32 -34.32 -5.25
C GLU A 85 1.18 -33.33 -4.46
N ASP A 86 2.08 -33.82 -3.62
CA ASP A 86 2.99 -32.98 -2.85
C ASP A 86 3.97 -32.24 -3.77
N THR A 87 4.52 -32.91 -4.78
CA THR A 87 5.36 -32.26 -5.80
C THR A 87 4.60 -31.16 -6.55
N ARG A 88 3.33 -31.37 -6.89
CA ARG A 88 2.49 -30.35 -7.54
C ARG A 88 2.19 -29.17 -6.60
N LYS A 89 1.89 -29.42 -5.32
CA LYS A 89 1.67 -28.36 -4.32
C LYS A 89 2.94 -27.54 -4.11
N VAL A 90 4.09 -28.18 -3.96
CA VAL A 90 5.39 -27.51 -3.82
C VAL A 90 5.68 -26.64 -5.04
N ARG A 91 5.45 -27.16 -6.26
CA ARG A 91 5.62 -26.38 -7.49
C ARG A 91 4.75 -25.12 -7.51
N LYS A 92 3.45 -25.25 -7.18
CA LYS A 92 2.54 -24.08 -7.10
C LYS A 92 3.03 -23.03 -6.10
N LEU A 93 3.51 -23.46 -4.92
CA LEU A 93 4.06 -22.55 -3.92
C LEU A 93 5.36 -21.87 -4.41
N GLN A 94 6.21 -22.59 -5.13
CA GLN A 94 7.43 -22.03 -5.72
C GLN A 94 7.10 -20.98 -6.79
N ASP A 95 6.11 -21.24 -7.65
CA ASP A 95 5.65 -20.29 -8.66
C ASP A 95 5.12 -19.01 -8.00
N GLN A 96 4.29 -19.14 -6.95
CA GLN A 96 3.78 -18.01 -6.17
C GLN A 96 4.91 -17.21 -5.50
N LEU A 97 5.89 -17.89 -4.90
CA LEU A 97 7.05 -17.23 -4.28
C LEU A 97 7.88 -16.47 -5.33
N HIS A 98 8.03 -17.04 -6.53
CA HIS A 98 8.72 -16.38 -7.63
C HIS A 98 8.01 -15.08 -8.06
N GLU A 99 6.69 -15.12 -8.22
CA GLU A 99 5.89 -13.93 -8.52
C GLU A 99 6.02 -12.84 -7.44
N GLN A 100 5.95 -13.23 -6.16
CA GLN A 100 6.13 -12.29 -5.04
C GLN A 100 7.52 -11.66 -5.04
N LYS A 101 8.56 -12.43 -5.39
CA LYS A 101 9.93 -11.94 -5.51
C LYS A 101 10.06 -10.95 -6.67
N LEU A 102 9.43 -11.21 -7.81
CA LEU A 102 9.39 -10.27 -8.95
C LEU A 102 8.71 -8.96 -8.55
N PHE A 103 7.56 -9.01 -7.88
CA PHE A 103 6.87 -7.82 -7.37
C PHE A 103 7.74 -7.03 -6.40
N THR A 104 8.36 -7.71 -5.44
CA THR A 104 9.25 -7.08 -4.46
C THR A 104 10.42 -6.39 -5.15
N ASN A 105 11.04 -7.02 -6.15
CA ASN A 105 12.15 -6.42 -6.90
C ASN A 105 11.72 -5.15 -7.64
N VAL A 106 10.52 -5.15 -8.24
CA VAL A 106 9.95 -3.96 -8.91
C VAL A 106 9.76 -2.82 -7.91
N LEU A 107 9.16 -3.11 -6.74
CA LEU A 107 8.95 -2.11 -5.69
C LEU A 107 10.27 -1.55 -5.15
N VAL A 108 11.26 -2.40 -4.90
CA VAL A 108 12.62 -1.99 -4.50
C VAL A 108 13.23 -1.08 -5.57
N GLY A 109 13.09 -1.42 -6.85
CA GLY A 109 13.53 -0.58 -7.96
C GLY A 109 12.86 0.80 -7.96
N MET A 110 11.54 0.86 -7.76
CA MET A 110 10.79 2.11 -7.67
C MET A 110 11.22 2.97 -6.48
N VAL A 111 11.37 2.37 -5.29
CA VAL A 111 11.83 3.07 -4.07
C VAL A 111 13.23 3.63 -4.26
N ASN A 112 14.14 2.85 -4.86
CA ASN A 112 15.49 3.31 -5.14
C ASN A 112 15.49 4.48 -6.13
N LYS A 113 14.66 4.42 -7.18
CA LYS A 113 14.51 5.54 -8.12
C LYS A 113 14.06 6.81 -7.40
N LEU A 114 13.02 6.73 -6.56
CA LEU A 114 12.55 7.86 -5.76
C LEU A 114 13.65 8.40 -4.82
N ARG A 115 14.39 7.51 -4.15
CA ARG A 115 15.49 7.90 -3.27
C ARG A 115 16.58 8.66 -4.04
N THR A 116 16.97 8.18 -5.22
CA THR A 116 17.99 8.85 -6.05
C THR A 116 17.51 10.22 -6.57
N THR A 117 16.24 10.35 -6.96
CA THR A 117 15.67 11.65 -7.34
C THR A 117 15.70 12.63 -6.16
N ARG A 118 15.25 12.18 -4.99
CA ARG A 118 15.23 13.02 -3.77
C ARG A 118 16.62 13.49 -3.37
N GLU A 119 17.63 12.61 -3.44
CA GLU A 119 19.00 13.01 -3.10
C GLU A 119 19.54 14.04 -4.09
N LYS A 120 19.29 13.88 -5.39
CA LYS A 120 19.66 14.88 -6.40
C LYS A 120 19.00 16.24 -6.17
N GLU A 121 17.71 16.26 -5.81
CA GLU A 121 17.01 17.51 -5.48
C GLU A 121 17.59 18.17 -4.24
N LYS A 122 17.90 17.37 -3.21
CA LYS A 122 18.51 17.85 -1.98
C LYS A 122 19.92 18.40 -2.22
N GLU A 123 20.75 17.73 -3.02
CA GLU A 123 22.07 18.22 -3.40
C GLU A 123 21.97 19.56 -4.14
N LYS A 124 21.07 19.68 -5.12
CA LYS A 124 20.82 20.96 -5.83
C LYS A 124 20.36 22.07 -4.89
N ALA A 125 19.42 21.77 -3.99
CA ALA A 125 18.95 22.75 -3.02
C ALA A 125 20.08 23.17 -2.06
N GLN A 126 20.95 22.24 -1.69
CA GLN A 126 22.10 22.50 -0.83
C GLN A 126 23.16 23.37 -1.52
N THR A 127 23.48 23.09 -2.80
CA THR A 127 24.42 23.93 -3.56
C THR A 127 23.86 25.34 -3.75
N GLN A 128 22.58 25.46 -4.12
CA GLN A 128 21.90 26.76 -4.24
C GLN A 128 21.91 27.54 -2.93
N LEU A 129 21.63 26.87 -1.80
CA LEU A 129 21.70 27.49 -0.48
C LEU A 129 23.12 27.99 -0.18
N GLN A 130 24.13 27.19 -0.49
CA GLN A 130 25.53 27.55 -0.23
C GLN A 130 25.97 28.75 -1.08
N GLU A 131 25.59 28.81 -2.36
CA GLU A 131 25.82 29.95 -3.24
C GLU A 131 25.15 31.22 -2.68
N ASN A 132 23.87 31.13 -2.32
CA ASN A 132 23.13 32.25 -1.74
C ASN A 132 23.75 32.75 -0.43
N LEU A 133 24.26 31.84 0.42
CA LEU A 133 24.96 32.21 1.66
C LEU A 133 26.27 32.97 1.36
N VAL A 134 27.00 32.59 0.32
CA VAL A 134 28.22 33.31 -0.11
C VAL A 134 27.85 34.71 -0.59
N LEU A 135 26.81 34.84 -1.43
CA LEU A 135 26.33 36.13 -1.93
C LEU A 135 25.89 37.05 -0.77
N LEU A 136 25.12 36.54 0.18
CA LEU A 136 24.67 37.31 1.34
C LEU A 136 25.84 37.80 2.20
N ARG A 137 26.89 36.98 2.40
CA ARG A 137 28.10 37.43 3.10
C ARG A 137 28.81 38.58 2.36
N GLY A 138 28.83 38.54 1.03
CA GLY A 138 29.36 39.63 0.20
C GLY A 138 28.60 40.94 0.41
N VAL A 139 27.28 40.91 0.27
CA VAL A 139 26.41 42.08 0.48
C VAL A 139 26.52 42.62 1.91
N GLU A 140 26.63 41.73 2.90
CA GLU A 140 26.86 42.13 4.29
C GLU A 140 28.20 42.86 4.48
N ALA A 141 29.28 42.38 3.84
CA ALA A 141 30.57 43.04 3.88
C ALA A 141 30.52 44.43 3.22
N GLU A 142 29.86 44.57 2.06
CA GLU A 142 29.65 45.86 1.39
C GLU A 142 28.84 46.83 2.26
N ARG A 143 27.72 46.36 2.85
CA ARG A 143 26.93 47.16 3.81
C ARG A 143 27.80 47.65 4.97
N ASN A 144 28.63 46.78 5.54
CA ASN A 144 29.51 47.14 6.66
C ASN A 144 30.59 48.16 6.25
N MET A 145 31.14 48.04 5.04
CA MET A 145 32.06 49.01 4.46
C MET A 145 31.39 50.38 4.30
N LEU A 146 30.22 50.43 3.66
CA LEU A 146 29.44 51.67 3.47
C LEU A 146 29.06 52.32 4.81
N ARG A 147 28.68 51.52 5.79
CA ARG A 147 28.40 52.00 7.15
C ARG A 147 29.64 52.63 7.80
N SER A 148 30.82 52.05 7.61
CA SER A 148 32.07 52.61 8.11
C SER A 148 32.41 53.94 7.44
N GLU A 149 32.25 54.03 6.11
CA GLU A 149 32.47 55.28 5.38
C GLU A 149 31.50 56.39 5.81
N LEU A 150 30.22 56.06 5.98
CA LEU A 150 29.23 57.00 6.52
C LEU A 150 29.62 57.52 7.92
N LEU A 151 30.10 56.63 8.80
CA LEU A 151 30.57 57.03 10.13
C LEU A 151 31.78 57.97 10.07
N LYS A 152 32.70 57.79 9.11
CA LYS A 152 33.81 58.73 8.91
C LYS A 152 33.31 60.10 8.47
N VAL A 153 32.40 60.16 7.50
CA VAL A 153 31.79 61.42 7.02
C VAL A 153 31.08 62.15 8.15
N LEU A 154 30.30 61.43 8.97
CA LEU A 154 29.61 61.98 10.14
C LEU A 154 30.60 62.38 11.26
N GLY A 155 31.70 61.66 11.43
CA GLY A 155 32.75 61.95 12.40
C GLY A 155 33.66 63.13 12.02
N THR A 156 33.72 63.51 10.75
CA THR A 156 34.43 64.72 10.26
C THR A 156 33.65 66.02 10.45
N GLN A 157 32.58 66.02 11.24
CA GLN A 157 31.88 67.27 11.59
C GLN A 157 32.73 68.09 12.57
N PRO A 158 33.18 69.31 12.21
CA PRO A 158 33.85 70.18 13.16
C PRO A 158 32.84 70.58 14.24
N GLN A 159 33.24 70.36 15.48
CA GLN A 159 32.56 70.79 16.69
C GLN A 159 32.21 72.29 16.57
N ARG A 160 30.91 72.60 16.45
CA ARG A 160 30.35 73.89 16.85
C ARG A 160 29.30 73.64 17.91
N GLN A 161 29.50 74.36 19.01
CA GLN A 161 28.81 74.27 20.28
C GLN A 161 27.32 74.63 20.18
N GLU A 162 26.55 73.86 20.96
CA GLU A 162 25.51 74.26 21.91
C GLU A 162 24.36 75.18 21.48
N GLY A 163 23.15 74.64 21.62
CA GLY A 163 21.90 75.39 21.62
C GLY A 163 20.76 74.46 22.06
N ALA A 164 20.65 74.23 23.37
CA ALA A 164 19.59 73.48 24.00
C ALA A 164 18.22 74.16 23.81
N VAL A 165 17.25 73.46 23.21
CA VAL A 165 15.82 73.71 23.44
C VAL A 165 15.14 72.37 23.66
N GLY A 166 14.55 72.25 24.85
CA GLY A 166 14.07 71.02 25.44
C GLY A 166 12.87 70.37 24.77
N GLU A 167 12.74 69.11 25.13
CA GLU A 167 11.73 68.14 24.76
C GLU A 167 10.34 68.55 25.29
N SER A 168 9.33 68.39 24.43
CA SER A 168 7.92 68.35 24.82
C SER A 168 7.27 67.19 24.07
N TRP A 169 7.36 66.00 24.66
CA TRP A 169 6.56 64.86 24.26
C TRP A 169 5.21 64.97 24.97
N ASP A 170 4.22 65.58 24.31
CA ASP A 170 2.82 65.19 24.47
C ASP A 170 1.89 65.88 23.46
N GLN A 171 1.00 65.07 22.89
CA GLN A 171 -0.28 65.42 22.26
C GLN A 171 -0.28 66.01 20.84
N GLN A 172 -0.30 65.12 19.84
CA GLN A 172 -1.29 65.20 18.74
C GLN A 172 -1.36 63.89 17.93
N ALA A 173 -2.03 62.89 18.49
CA ALA A 173 -2.56 61.76 17.73
C ALA A 173 -4.04 62.02 17.42
N GLN A 174 -4.33 63.01 16.57
CA GLN A 174 -5.64 63.19 15.95
C GLN A 174 -5.51 64.12 14.73
N THR A 175 -5.09 63.55 13.61
CA THR A 175 -5.46 64.06 12.29
C THR A 175 -5.98 62.92 11.44
N SER A 176 -7.28 62.99 11.23
CA SER A 176 -8.10 62.38 10.20
C SER A 176 -7.36 62.14 8.88
N GLY A 177 -7.48 60.91 8.36
CA GLY A 177 -7.68 60.65 6.93
C GLY A 177 -6.58 61.08 5.96
N ARG A 178 -5.45 60.38 5.93
CA ARG A 178 -4.71 60.11 4.69
C ARG A 178 -4.22 58.66 4.68
N ASN A 179 -4.86 57.86 3.83
CA ASN A 179 -4.49 56.48 3.53
C ASN A 179 -2.98 56.36 3.25
N PRO A 180 -2.21 55.55 4.00
CA PRO A 180 -1.02 54.93 3.43
C PRO A 180 -1.52 54.18 2.20
N ARG A 181 -0.97 54.47 1.02
CA ARG A 181 -1.36 53.81 -0.23
C ARG A 181 -1.30 52.30 0.02
N ARG A 182 -2.46 51.62 0.07
CA ARG A 182 -2.50 50.16 0.18
C ARG A 182 -1.63 49.60 -0.93
N HIS A 183 -0.72 48.69 -0.59
CA HIS A 183 0.05 48.03 -1.62
C HIS A 183 -0.91 47.11 -2.40
N PRO A 184 -0.85 47.05 -3.74
CA PRO A 184 -1.60 46.07 -4.50
C PRO A 184 -1.31 44.65 -3.96
N GLY A 185 -2.33 43.97 -3.45
CA GLY A 185 -2.21 42.63 -2.87
C GLY A 185 -2.29 42.56 -1.34
N ASP A 186 -2.27 43.69 -0.62
CA ASP A 186 -2.58 43.69 0.81
C ASP A 186 -4.01 43.21 1.03
N TRP A 187 -4.21 42.34 2.04
CA TRP A 187 -5.48 41.66 2.27
C TRP A 187 -6.04 41.93 3.66
N ASP A 188 -7.36 42.06 3.75
CA ASP A 188 -8.06 42.27 5.02
C ASP A 188 -8.45 40.93 5.64
N CYS A 189 -8.26 40.78 6.96
CA CYS A 189 -8.64 39.54 7.63
C CYS A 189 -10.15 39.47 7.88
N ASP A 190 -10.81 38.42 7.37
CA ASP A 190 -12.27 38.24 7.47
C ASP A 190 -12.81 38.11 8.91
N ARG A 191 -11.95 37.81 9.88
CA ARG A 191 -12.36 37.60 11.28
C ARG A 191 -12.15 38.80 12.19
N CYS A 192 -11.11 39.60 11.93
CA CYS A 192 -10.72 40.69 12.82
C CYS A 192 -10.46 42.01 12.08
N HIS A 193 -10.73 42.03 10.78
CA HIS A 193 -10.67 43.17 9.87
C HIS A 193 -9.35 43.95 9.89
N SER A 194 -8.28 43.31 10.35
CA SER A 194 -6.93 43.90 10.29
C SER A 194 -6.34 43.76 8.90
N VAL A 195 -5.74 44.83 8.38
CA VAL A 195 -4.98 44.83 7.12
C VAL A 195 -3.68 44.02 7.30
N ASN A 196 -3.41 43.08 6.40
CA ASN A 196 -2.19 42.29 6.35
C ASN A 196 -1.43 42.57 5.05
N PHE A 197 -0.10 42.54 5.13
CA PHE A 197 0.75 42.67 3.95
C PHE A 197 0.59 41.46 3.02
N TRP A 198 0.66 41.69 1.71
CA TRP A 198 0.43 40.69 0.65
C TRP A 198 1.24 39.39 0.77
N TRP A 199 2.46 39.43 1.34
CA TRP A 199 3.30 38.24 1.54
C TRP A 199 2.91 37.39 2.76
N ARG A 200 2.03 37.89 3.64
CA ARG A 200 1.63 37.16 4.85
C ARG A 200 0.59 36.11 4.49
N LYS A 201 0.92 34.84 4.78
CA LYS A 201 0.00 33.68 4.65
C LYS A 201 -1.05 33.60 5.77
N LYS A 202 -0.78 34.22 6.92
CA LYS A 202 -1.67 34.21 8.09
C LYS A 202 -1.77 35.61 8.65
N CYS A 203 -2.93 35.92 9.21
CA CYS A 203 -3.19 37.20 9.83
C CYS A 203 -2.21 37.45 10.98
N TYR A 204 -1.61 38.64 11.02
CA TYR A 204 -0.63 38.97 12.07
C TYR A 204 -1.24 38.99 13.46
N LYS A 205 -2.54 39.35 13.54
CA LYS A 205 -3.30 39.51 14.78
C LYS A 205 -3.94 38.20 15.25
N CYS A 206 -4.78 37.57 14.43
CA CYS A 206 -5.54 36.37 14.83
C CYS A 206 -4.96 35.04 14.33
N LYS A 207 -3.84 35.06 13.60
CA LYS A 207 -3.13 33.88 13.05
C LYS A 207 -3.94 32.99 12.10
N LYS A 208 -5.10 33.43 11.62
CA LYS A 208 -5.92 32.71 10.63
C LYS A 208 -5.54 33.03 9.19
N PHE A 209 -5.77 32.08 8.29
CA PHE A 209 -5.63 32.27 6.84
C PHE A 209 -6.79 33.13 6.29
N PRO A 210 -6.58 33.85 5.18
CA PRO A 210 -7.66 34.52 4.44
C PRO A 210 -8.65 33.50 3.88
N TYR A 211 -9.95 33.80 3.93
CA TYR A 211 -11.00 32.90 3.45
C TYR A 211 -10.89 32.73 1.92
N GLY A 212 -10.80 31.49 1.44
CA GLY A 212 -10.64 31.16 0.01
C GLY A 212 -9.23 30.77 -0.45
N GLU A 213 -8.19 30.85 0.39
CA GLU A 213 -6.88 30.22 0.10
C GLU A 213 -6.87 28.70 0.29
N GLU A 214 -7.80 28.16 1.08
CA GLU A 214 -7.95 26.71 1.30
C GLU A 214 -8.31 25.98 0.01
N VAL A 215 -9.16 26.58 -0.84
CA VAL A 215 -9.57 25.99 -2.13
C VAL A 215 -8.43 26.03 -3.15
N LYS A 216 -7.64 27.13 -3.16
CA LYS A 216 -6.49 27.29 -4.06
C LYS A 216 -5.32 26.38 -3.68
N MET A 217 -5.05 26.20 -2.38
CA MET A 217 -4.03 25.25 -1.91
C MET A 217 -4.43 23.81 -2.24
N VAL A 218 -5.68 23.43 -2.02
CA VAL A 218 -6.16 22.08 -2.35
C VAL A 218 -6.14 21.86 -3.86
N GLN A 219 -6.55 22.83 -4.69
CA GLN A 219 -6.47 22.74 -6.14
C GLN A 219 -5.02 22.67 -6.67
N ALA A 220 -4.09 23.46 -6.12
CA ALA A 220 -2.67 23.39 -6.48
C ALA A 220 -2.03 22.05 -6.09
N PHE A 221 -2.36 21.55 -4.90
CA PHE A 221 -1.87 20.26 -4.40
C PHE A 221 -2.41 19.06 -5.21
N LEU A 222 -3.63 19.18 -5.76
CA LEU A 222 -4.23 18.17 -6.63
C LEU A 222 -3.67 18.23 -8.06
N ALA A 223 -3.36 19.42 -8.58
CA ALA A 223 -2.77 19.61 -9.90
C ALA A 223 -1.34 19.04 -9.99
N GLU A 224 -0.52 19.21 -8.95
CA GLU A 224 0.87 18.68 -8.91
C GLU A 224 0.94 17.15 -8.86
N ARG A 225 -0.14 16.47 -8.46
CA ARG A 225 -0.19 15.00 -8.33
C ARG A 225 -0.92 14.28 -9.47
N ASN A 226 -1.36 15.02 -10.51
CA ASN A 226 -2.12 14.50 -11.65
C ASN A 226 -3.29 13.58 -11.25
N ILE A 227 -3.95 13.91 -10.13
CA ILE A 227 -5.15 13.22 -9.68
C ILE A 227 -6.32 13.88 -10.40
N ARG A 228 -6.92 13.18 -11.38
CA ARG A 228 -8.19 13.61 -11.97
C ARG A 228 -9.23 13.66 -10.87
N THR A 229 -9.67 14.86 -10.51
CA THR A 229 -10.73 15.06 -9.52
C THR A 229 -12.04 14.49 -10.07
N PHE A 230 -12.46 13.33 -9.54
CA PHE A 230 -13.86 12.97 -9.55
C PHE A 230 -14.55 13.95 -8.58
N THR A 231 -15.30 14.90 -9.13
CA THR A 231 -16.08 15.89 -8.38
C THR A 231 -17.14 15.19 -7.54
N ILE A 232 -16.80 14.85 -6.29
CA ILE A 232 -17.77 14.58 -5.24
C ILE A 232 -17.15 15.12 -3.94
N TRP A 233 -17.49 16.36 -3.60
CA TRP A 233 -18.01 16.81 -2.29
C TRP A 233 -17.79 18.31 -2.08
N THR A 234 -18.67 19.13 -2.67
CA THR A 234 -19.05 20.43 -2.09
C THR A 234 -20.55 20.56 -2.20
N ARG A 235 -21.26 19.87 -1.30
CA ARG A 235 -22.62 20.24 -0.92
C ARG A 235 -22.71 20.17 0.59
N PHE A 236 -22.02 21.10 1.25
CA PHE A 236 -22.49 21.56 2.55
C PHE A 236 -23.61 22.56 2.26
N PRO A 237 -24.85 22.29 2.68
CA PRO A 237 -25.95 23.24 2.55
C PRO A 237 -25.74 24.38 3.56
N ASP A 238 -25.96 25.62 3.11
CA ASP A 238 -26.20 26.74 4.02
C ASP A 238 -27.43 26.44 4.90
N PRO A 239 -27.43 26.84 6.18
CA PRO A 239 -28.56 26.65 7.07
C PRO A 239 -29.62 27.70 6.73
N GLY A 240 -30.52 27.39 5.80
CA GLY A 240 -31.66 28.25 5.52
C GLY A 240 -32.25 28.04 4.15
N THR A 241 -33.02 26.98 3.98
CA THR A 241 -34.33 27.00 3.29
C THR A 241 -34.96 25.61 3.38
N GLU A 242 -36.08 25.56 4.11
CA GLU A 242 -36.99 24.42 4.18
C GLU A 242 -37.65 24.12 2.83
N ASN A 243 -38.12 22.87 2.74
CA ASN A 243 -39.32 22.39 2.06
C ASN A 243 -39.24 21.88 0.61
N GLN A 244 -39.76 20.64 0.50
CA GLN A 244 -40.37 19.96 -0.65
C GLN A 244 -39.44 19.43 -1.74
N GLN A 245 -38.92 18.21 -1.54
CA GLN A 245 -38.77 17.18 -2.59
C GLN A 245 -38.23 15.87 -1.98
N GLU A 246 -38.99 15.27 -1.08
CA GLU A 246 -38.71 13.93 -0.55
C GLU A 246 -40.00 13.11 -0.54
N GLU A 247 -40.54 12.80 -1.73
CA GLU A 247 -41.67 11.86 -1.82
C GLU A 247 -41.76 11.02 -3.11
N GLU A 248 -40.79 11.09 -4.03
CA GLU A 248 -40.95 10.46 -5.36
C GLU A 248 -39.82 9.49 -5.75
N LYS A 249 -39.30 8.66 -4.82
CA LYS A 249 -38.35 7.57 -5.17
C LYS A 249 -38.49 6.26 -4.40
N THR A 250 -39.60 6.01 -3.72
CA THR A 250 -39.85 4.75 -2.99
C THR A 250 -40.99 3.89 -3.54
N GLU A 251 -41.37 4.07 -4.81
CA GLU A 251 -42.49 3.33 -5.42
C GLU A 251 -42.17 2.56 -6.71
N THR A 252 -40.89 2.37 -7.06
CA THR A 252 -40.49 1.64 -8.30
C THR A 252 -39.62 0.40 -8.09
N LEU A 253 -39.60 -0.17 -6.87
CA LEU A 253 -38.99 -1.48 -6.62
C LEU A 253 -39.92 -2.42 -5.82
N LYS A 254 -41.17 -2.58 -6.27
CA LYS A 254 -42.07 -3.68 -5.83
C LYS A 254 -42.97 -4.18 -6.97
N THR A 255 -42.40 -4.54 -8.12
CA THR A 255 -43.13 -5.27 -9.17
C THR A 255 -42.17 -6.10 -10.01
N SER A 256 -41.69 -7.22 -9.47
CA SER A 256 -41.10 -8.32 -10.27
C SER A 256 -41.06 -9.62 -9.45
N THR A 257 -42.24 -10.11 -9.09
CA THR A 257 -42.47 -11.52 -8.76
C THR A 257 -43.66 -11.95 -9.60
N VAL A 258 -43.49 -12.98 -10.45
CA VAL A 258 -44.43 -14.10 -10.72
C VAL A 258 -44.19 -14.73 -12.12
N LYS A 259 -43.99 -16.07 -12.07
CA LYS A 259 -44.26 -17.16 -13.04
C LYS A 259 -43.38 -17.37 -14.29
N VAL A 260 -42.76 -18.55 -14.31
CA VAL A 260 -42.60 -19.40 -15.50
C VAL A 260 -43.16 -20.77 -15.12
N GLU A 261 -44.22 -21.19 -15.80
CA GLU A 261 -44.57 -22.60 -16.06
C GLU A 261 -43.77 -23.07 -17.28
#